data_AF-A0A3A5WNL8-F1
#
_entry.id   AF-A0A3A5WNL8-F1
#
_cell.length_a   1.000
_cell.length_b   1.000
_cell.length_c   1.000
_cell.angle_alpha   90.00
_cell.angle_beta   90.00
_cell.angle_gamma   90.00
#
_symmetry.space_group_name_H-M   'P 1'
#
loop_
_entity.id
_entity.type
_entity.pdbx_description
1 polymer ?
#
loop_
_entity_poly.entity_id
_entity_poly.type
_entity_poly.pdbx_seq_one_letter_code
_entity_poly.pdbx_strand_id
1 'polypeptide(L)'
;MYSNLESDERKRDEVVSCLYWSLMQNWNIPRSIQDCYGFTEDYRLFHRLEEMSPDEYRQKRLTGEVPDSLEVDARLTHRAEALFERLCPRPPADYLDKLNGELERLGWIAASPDTVHDIIHISPSFLVKYGIDKNASAAERSCQAEKAYRELDVRFVRMTGRRPYADEFFSSLRRETEKAAKENRPKQVHRTILRNPPSKGRKMSF
;
A
#
# COMPACT_ATOMS: atom_id res chain seq x y z
N MET A 1 14.63 13.97 33.05
CA MET A 1 13.45 13.51 33.82
C MET A 1 12.49 12.75 32.90
N TYR A 2 12.92 11.67 32.23
CA TYR A 2 12.08 10.92 31.28
C TYR A 2 12.41 9.42 31.28
N SER A 3 12.40 8.79 32.45
CA SER A 3 12.77 7.38 32.62
C SER A 3 11.70 6.56 33.34
N ASN A 4 10.46 7.05 33.44
CA ASN A 4 9.39 6.38 34.19
C ASN A 4 8.06 6.23 33.42
N LEU A 5 8.04 6.44 32.10
CA LEU A 5 6.84 6.24 31.28
C LEU A 5 6.72 4.81 30.75
N GLU A 6 7.84 4.14 30.47
CA GLU A 6 7.83 2.72 30.06
C GLU A 6 7.68 1.76 31.26
N SER A 7 7.95 2.23 32.49
CA SER A 7 7.91 1.41 33.72
C SER A 7 6.55 1.44 34.44
N ASP A 8 5.64 2.34 34.07
CA ASP A 8 4.32 2.50 34.68
C ASP A 8 3.27 1.85 33.77
N GLU A 9 2.90 0.61 34.08
CA GLU A 9 2.00 -0.20 33.25
C GLU A 9 0.67 0.52 32.98
N ARG A 10 0.16 1.26 33.97
CA ARG A 10 -1.10 2.01 33.82
C ARG A 10 -0.99 3.12 32.78
N LYS A 11 0.14 3.84 32.75
CA LYS A 11 0.37 4.87 31.74
C LYS A 11 0.60 4.27 30.36
N ARG A 12 1.29 3.13 30.29
CA ARG A 12 1.45 2.39 29.03
C ARG A 12 0.09 1.98 28.46
N ASP A 13 -0.81 1.45 29.29
CA ASP A 13 -2.14 1.01 28.87
C ASP A 13 -3.02 2.19 28.42
N GLU A 14 -2.92 3.34 29.08
CA GLU A 14 -3.57 4.58 28.64
C GLU A 14 -3.06 5.02 27.26
N VAL A 15 -1.74 5.03 27.07
CA VAL A 15 -1.12 5.39 25.77
C VAL A 15 -1.55 4.43 24.67
N VAL A 16 -1.52 3.12 24.93
CA VAL A 16 -1.97 2.08 23.97
C VAL A 16 -3.43 2.30 23.60
N SER A 17 -4.29 2.60 24.57
CA SER A 17 -5.72 2.86 24.33
C SER A 17 -5.92 4.11 23.48
N CYS A 18 -5.22 5.21 23.77
CA CYS A 18 -5.29 6.44 22.98
C CYS A 18 -4.82 6.21 21.54
N LEU A 19 -3.71 5.49 21.35
CA LEU A 19 -3.19 5.17 20.02
C LEU A 19 -4.17 4.28 19.24
N TYR A 20 -4.76 3.28 19.89
CA TYR A 20 -5.77 2.42 19.27
C TYR A 20 -6.95 3.23 18.74
N TRP A 21 -7.58 4.06 19.57
CA TRP A 21 -8.72 4.87 19.13
C TRP A 21 -8.33 5.91 18.08
N SER A 22 -7.13 6.48 18.17
CA SER A 22 -6.60 7.36 17.13
C SER A 22 -6.48 6.65 15.78
N LEU A 23 -5.89 5.46 15.75
CA LEU A 23 -5.69 4.69 14.52
C LEU A 23 -6.98 4.09 13.94
N MET A 24 -7.96 3.78 14.78
CA MET A 24 -9.22 3.16 14.37
C MET A 24 -10.31 4.18 14.01
N GLN A 25 -10.28 5.38 14.61
CA GLN A 25 -11.34 6.38 14.46
C GLN A 25 -10.85 7.78 14.10
N ASN A 26 -9.56 7.97 13.81
CA ASN A 26 -8.93 9.26 13.55
C ASN A 26 -9.10 10.27 14.70
N TRP A 27 -9.06 9.80 15.95
CA TRP A 27 -9.07 10.68 17.12
C TRP A 27 -7.71 11.36 17.31
N ASN A 28 -7.72 12.62 17.76
CA ASN A 28 -6.49 13.33 18.11
C ASN A 28 -5.82 12.72 19.34
N ILE A 29 -4.52 12.41 19.22
CA ILE A 29 -3.71 11.94 20.35
C ILE A 29 -3.56 13.10 21.38
N PRO A 30 -3.76 12.87 22.68
CA PRO A 30 -3.58 13.90 23.70
C PRO A 30 -2.18 14.53 23.71
N ARG A 31 -2.10 15.84 23.98
CA ARG A 31 -0.85 16.62 23.96
C ARG A 31 0.25 16.05 24.87
N SER A 32 -0.13 15.50 26.02
CA SER A 32 0.81 14.83 26.94
C SER A 32 1.54 13.66 26.28
N ILE A 33 0.83 12.87 25.47
CA ILE A 33 1.39 11.75 24.71
C ILE A 33 2.20 12.28 23.52
N GLN A 34 1.70 13.33 22.85
CA GLN A 34 2.43 13.95 21.74
C GLN A 34 3.83 14.42 22.17
N ASP A 35 3.91 15.11 23.31
CA ASP A 35 5.15 15.67 23.85
C ASP A 35 6.12 14.56 24.31
N CYS A 36 5.61 13.45 24.83
CA CYS A 36 6.44 12.33 25.29
C CYS A 36 7.01 11.48 24.15
N TYR A 37 6.27 11.35 23.05
CA TYR A 37 6.60 10.42 21.96
C TYR A 37 6.94 11.10 20.64
N GLY A 38 7.12 12.42 20.63
CA GLY A 38 7.63 13.17 19.48
C GLY A 38 6.62 13.35 18.35
N PHE A 39 5.33 13.49 18.67
CA PHE A 39 4.31 13.85 17.69
C PHE A 39 4.04 15.36 17.60
N THR A 40 4.54 16.15 18.56
CA THR A 40 4.17 17.56 18.76
C THR A 40 4.33 18.42 17.50
N GLU A 41 5.46 18.33 16.80
CA GLU A 41 5.69 19.15 15.60
C GLU A 41 4.81 18.72 14.42
N ASP A 42 4.56 17.42 14.28
CA ASP A 42 3.72 16.90 13.21
C ASP A 42 2.24 17.24 13.44
N TYR A 43 1.74 17.19 14.68
CA TYR A 43 0.39 17.64 15.02
C TYR A 43 0.23 19.15 14.91
N ARG A 44 1.23 19.94 15.33
CA ARG A 44 1.21 21.40 15.13
C ARG A 44 1.12 21.75 13.65
N LEU A 45 1.88 21.05 12.82
CA LEU A 45 1.82 21.22 11.38
C LEU A 45 0.45 20.78 10.83
N PHE A 46 -0.04 19.60 11.22
CA PHE A 46 -1.32 19.07 10.80
C PHE A 46 -2.47 20.05 11.08
N HIS A 47 -2.61 20.53 12.32
CA HIS A 47 -3.65 21.50 12.67
C HIS A 47 -3.49 22.84 11.96
N ARG A 48 -2.25 23.31 11.75
CA ARG A 48 -2.01 24.51 10.94
C ARG A 48 -2.52 24.34 9.51
N LEU A 49 -2.41 23.14 8.92
CA LEU A 49 -2.94 22.85 7.59
C LEU A 49 -4.47 22.76 7.60
N GLU A 50 -5.07 22.17 8.63
CA GLU A 50 -6.53 22.07 8.77
C GLU A 50 -7.22 23.43 9.00
N GLU A 51 -6.58 24.33 9.75
CA GLU A 51 -7.09 25.68 10.04
C GLU A 51 -6.99 26.63 8.83
N MET A 52 -6.17 26.28 7.85
CA MET A 52 -5.92 27.11 6.67
C MET A 52 -7.11 27.09 5.71
N SER A 53 -7.42 28.25 5.10
CA SER A 53 -8.45 28.28 4.06
C SER A 53 -8.02 27.42 2.84
N PRO A 54 -8.95 26.75 2.14
CA PRO A 54 -8.58 25.90 1.00
C PRO A 54 -7.80 26.63 -0.11
N ASP A 55 -8.08 27.91 -0.35
CA ASP A 55 -7.34 28.73 -1.32
C ASP A 55 -5.92 29.01 -0.87
N GLU A 56 -5.75 29.43 0.38
CA GLU A 56 -4.43 29.68 0.96
C GLU A 56 -3.58 28.41 0.97
N TYR A 57 -4.15 27.27 1.36
CA TYR A 57 -3.47 25.98 1.35
C TYR A 57 -3.00 25.61 -0.06
N ARG A 58 -3.88 25.73 -1.06
CA ARG A 58 -3.50 25.46 -2.46
C ARG A 58 -2.35 26.35 -2.92
N GLN A 59 -2.40 27.64 -2.64
CA GLN A 59 -1.33 28.58 -3.04
C GLN A 59 -0.01 28.24 -2.35
N LYS A 60 -0.01 28.09 -1.02
CA LYS A 60 1.20 27.76 -0.25
C LYS A 60 1.79 26.40 -0.61
N ARG A 61 0.94 25.43 -0.97
CA ARG A 61 1.41 24.13 -1.45
C ARG A 61 2.08 24.27 -2.82
N LEU A 62 1.51 25.05 -3.73
CA LEU A 62 2.12 25.31 -5.04
C LEU A 62 3.46 26.03 -4.95
N THR A 63 3.63 26.94 -3.98
CA THR A 63 4.90 27.63 -3.73
C THR A 63 5.90 26.79 -2.94
N GLY A 64 5.49 25.63 -2.42
CA GLY A 64 6.33 24.76 -1.59
C GLY A 64 6.54 25.26 -0.15
N GLU A 65 5.78 26.25 0.30
CA GLU A 65 5.82 26.78 1.66
C GLU A 65 5.26 25.80 2.69
N VAL A 66 4.30 24.97 2.28
CA VAL A 66 3.69 23.94 3.12
C VAL A 66 3.72 22.57 2.42
N PRO A 67 3.90 21.47 3.18
CA PRO A 67 3.85 20.13 2.62
C PRO A 67 2.41 19.71 2.28
N ASP A 68 2.26 18.58 1.58
CA ASP A 68 0.95 17.97 1.39
C ASP A 68 0.40 17.48 2.73
N SER A 69 -0.85 17.84 3.05
CA SER A 69 -1.55 17.38 4.25
C SER A 69 -1.62 15.86 4.33
N LEU A 70 -1.76 15.16 3.20
CA LEU A 70 -1.77 13.69 3.16
C LEU A 70 -0.40 13.10 3.51
N GLU A 71 0.69 13.77 3.18
CA GLU A 71 2.04 13.32 3.56
C GLU A 71 2.28 13.49 5.07
N VAL A 72 1.77 14.59 5.64
CA VAL A 72 1.81 14.82 7.09
C VAL A 72 0.96 13.77 7.82
N ASP A 73 -0.25 13.50 7.33
CA ASP A 73 -1.15 12.47 7.87
C ASP A 73 -0.54 11.07 7.79
N ALA A 74 0.06 10.71 6.64
CA ALA A 74 0.77 9.45 6.49
C ALA A 74 1.95 9.32 7.47
N ARG A 75 2.72 10.39 7.69
CA ARG A 75 3.83 10.39 8.66
C ARG A 75 3.32 10.20 10.10
N LEU A 76 2.26 10.90 10.48
CA LEU A 76 1.60 10.76 11.78
C LEU A 76 1.10 9.33 11.97
N THR A 77 0.39 8.79 10.98
CA THR A 77 -0.14 7.42 10.98
C THR A 77 0.96 6.40 11.15
N HIS A 78 2.05 6.47 10.37
CA HIS A 78 3.18 5.53 10.49
C HIS A 78 3.84 5.57 11.87
N ARG A 79 4.01 6.77 12.45
CA ARG A 79 4.56 6.90 13.80
C ARG A 79 3.62 6.34 14.86
N ALA A 80 2.32 6.59 14.73
CA ALA A 80 1.31 6.09 15.64
C ALA A 80 1.22 4.55 15.58
N GLU A 81 1.19 3.97 14.38
CA GLU A 81 1.24 2.52 14.17
C GLU A 81 2.53 1.93 14.74
N ALA A 82 3.71 2.47 14.41
CA ALA A 82 4.97 1.96 14.92
C ALA A 82 5.07 2.00 16.45
N LEU A 83 4.56 3.06 17.08
CA LEU A 83 4.51 3.16 18.53
C LEU A 83 3.51 2.17 19.13
N PHE A 84 2.31 2.06 18.54
CA PHE A 84 1.27 1.15 18.98
C PHE A 84 1.74 -0.31 18.93
N GLU A 85 2.31 -0.74 17.81
CA GLU A 85 2.82 -2.10 17.61
C GLU A 85 3.99 -2.42 18.55
N ARG A 86 4.81 -1.42 18.90
CA ARG A 86 5.91 -1.56 19.87
C ARG A 86 5.38 -1.74 21.29
N LEU A 87 4.37 -0.98 21.69
CA LEU A 87 3.80 -1.02 23.04
C LEU A 87 2.79 -2.15 23.23
N CYS A 88 2.19 -2.65 22.15
CA CYS A 88 1.19 -3.70 22.13
C CYS A 88 1.65 -4.88 21.24
N PRO A 89 2.46 -5.82 21.77
CA PRO A 89 2.98 -6.95 20.99
C PRO A 89 1.90 -7.89 20.45
N ARG A 90 0.69 -7.86 21.01
CA ARG A 90 -0.48 -8.61 20.55
C ARG A 90 -1.65 -7.64 20.32
N PRO A 91 -1.70 -6.97 19.16
CA PRO A 91 -2.76 -6.03 18.86
C PRO A 91 -4.16 -6.65 18.89
N PRO A 92 -5.22 -5.87 19.14
CA PRO A 92 -6.60 -6.31 19.02
C PRO A 92 -6.94 -6.82 17.61
N ALA A 93 -7.89 -7.76 17.52
CA ALA A 93 -8.31 -8.35 16.25
C ALA A 93 -8.77 -7.29 15.23
N ASP A 94 -9.58 -6.32 15.65
CA ASP A 94 -10.09 -5.26 14.77
C ASP A 94 -8.97 -4.44 14.10
N TYR A 95 -7.85 -4.23 14.80
CA TYR A 95 -6.68 -3.56 14.22
C TYR A 95 -6.00 -4.45 13.17
N LEU A 96 -5.86 -5.74 13.46
CA LEU A 96 -5.32 -6.71 12.51
C LEU A 96 -6.23 -6.84 11.27
N ASP A 97 -7.55 -6.82 11.44
CA ASP A 97 -8.51 -6.87 10.34
C ASP A 97 -8.42 -5.61 9.46
N LYS A 98 -8.27 -4.42 10.07
CA LYS A 98 -8.00 -3.18 9.33
C LYS A 98 -6.74 -3.32 8.46
N LEU A 99 -5.63 -3.75 9.05
CA LEU A 99 -4.38 -3.92 8.31
C LEU A 99 -4.49 -5.04 7.25
N ASN A 100 -5.33 -6.06 7.46
CA ASN A 100 -5.55 -7.12 6.48
C ASN A 100 -6.31 -6.57 5.27
N GLY A 101 -7.32 -5.72 5.49
CA GLY A 101 -7.97 -4.98 4.42
C GLY A 101 -7.00 -4.02 3.69
N GLU A 102 -5.96 -3.52 4.35
CA GLU A 102 -4.89 -2.77 3.67
C GLU A 102 -4.01 -3.70 2.81
N LEU A 103 -3.64 -4.90 3.28
CA LEU A 103 -2.95 -5.92 2.47
C LEU A 103 -3.77 -6.30 1.23
N GLU A 104 -5.08 -6.50 1.37
CA GLU A 104 -5.98 -6.83 0.25
C GLU A 104 -5.98 -5.74 -0.83
N ARG A 105 -6.09 -4.46 -0.42
CA ARG A 105 -6.02 -3.32 -1.34
C ARG A 105 -4.65 -3.22 -2.04
N LEU A 106 -3.56 -3.45 -1.32
CA LEU A 106 -2.21 -3.46 -1.92
C LEU A 106 -2.08 -4.61 -2.94
N GLY A 107 -2.57 -5.79 -2.60
CA GLY A 107 -2.59 -6.93 -3.51
C GLY A 107 -3.43 -6.66 -4.76
N TRP A 108 -4.57 -5.98 -4.60
CA TRP A 108 -5.44 -5.60 -5.71
C TRP A 108 -4.78 -4.57 -6.64
N ILE A 109 -4.10 -3.55 -6.11
CA ILE A 109 -3.32 -2.59 -6.92
C ILE A 109 -2.18 -3.31 -7.64
N ALA A 110 -1.48 -4.22 -6.97
CA ALA A 110 -0.39 -4.96 -7.59
C ALA A 110 -0.88 -5.85 -8.76
N ALA A 111 -2.05 -6.46 -8.61
CA ALA A 111 -2.69 -7.28 -9.65
C ALA A 111 -3.29 -6.45 -10.80
N SER A 112 -3.89 -5.31 -10.48
CA SER A 112 -4.57 -4.42 -11.42
C SER A 112 -4.22 -2.97 -11.11
N PRO A 113 -3.08 -2.46 -11.63
CA PRO A 113 -2.53 -1.16 -11.25
C PRO A 113 -3.38 0.05 -11.63
N ASP A 114 -4.42 -0.11 -12.45
CA ASP A 114 -5.38 0.96 -12.76
C ASP A 114 -6.43 1.17 -11.66
N THR A 115 -6.53 0.25 -10.70
CA THR A 115 -7.42 0.38 -9.52
C THR A 115 -7.03 1.53 -8.60
N VAL A 116 -5.83 2.09 -8.74
CA VAL A 116 -5.44 3.33 -8.05
C VAL A 116 -6.36 4.51 -8.39
N HIS A 117 -7.11 4.43 -9.49
CA HIS A 117 -8.08 5.44 -9.92
C HIS A 117 -9.51 5.15 -9.42
N ASP A 118 -9.72 4.03 -8.73
CA ASP A 118 -10.99 3.67 -8.11
C ASP A 118 -11.14 4.35 -6.74
N ILE A 119 -11.60 5.60 -6.79
CA ILE A 119 -11.75 6.45 -5.59
C ILE A 119 -12.78 5.93 -4.58
N ILE A 120 -13.63 4.97 -4.96
CA ILE A 120 -14.62 4.37 -4.06
C ILE A 120 -13.92 3.42 -3.10
N HIS A 121 -12.92 2.70 -3.57
CA HIS A 121 -12.26 1.63 -2.82
C HIS A 121 -10.82 1.96 -2.40
N ILE A 122 -10.16 2.86 -3.13
CA ILE A 122 -8.77 3.29 -2.91
C ILE A 122 -8.73 4.81 -2.67
N SER A 123 -8.52 5.20 -1.42
CA SER A 123 -8.42 6.62 -1.08
C SER A 123 -7.06 7.21 -1.49
N PRO A 124 -6.98 8.53 -1.79
CA PRO A 124 -5.70 9.21 -1.98
C PRO A 124 -4.77 9.09 -0.77
N SER A 125 -5.32 9.14 0.46
CA SER A 125 -4.54 8.97 1.70
C SER A 125 -3.88 7.59 1.78
N PHE A 126 -4.55 6.54 1.31
CA PHE A 126 -4.00 5.19 1.26
C PHE A 126 -2.80 5.12 0.31
N LEU A 127 -2.91 5.71 -0.88
CA LEU A 127 -1.80 5.75 -1.85
C LEU A 127 -0.59 6.49 -1.28
N VAL A 128 -0.81 7.64 -0.64
CA VAL A 128 0.27 8.42 -0.01
C VAL A 128 0.89 7.65 1.16
N LYS A 129 0.08 7.01 2.03
CA LYS A 129 0.56 6.16 3.14
C LYS A 129 1.54 5.10 2.65
N TYR A 130 1.28 4.48 1.50
CA TYR A 130 2.12 3.41 0.96
C TYR A 130 3.11 3.85 -0.12
N GLY A 131 3.22 5.15 -0.39
CA GLY A 131 4.16 5.68 -1.39
C GLY A 131 3.87 5.23 -2.82
N ILE A 132 2.58 5.08 -3.16
CA ILE A 132 2.12 4.68 -4.49
C ILE A 132 1.81 5.95 -5.30
N ASP A 133 2.57 6.17 -6.37
CA ASP A 133 2.31 7.28 -7.29
C ASP A 133 1.24 6.89 -8.30
N LYS A 134 0.05 7.50 -8.14
CA LYS A 134 -1.09 7.28 -9.05
C LYS A 134 -0.79 7.64 -10.51
N ASN A 135 0.20 8.50 -10.77
CA ASN A 135 0.55 8.96 -12.11
C ASN A 135 1.68 8.14 -12.75
N ALA A 136 2.32 7.25 -12.01
CA ALA A 136 3.38 6.39 -12.52
C ALA A 136 2.84 5.41 -13.57
N SER A 137 3.72 4.71 -14.28
CA SER A 137 3.32 3.65 -15.21
C SER A 137 2.67 2.48 -14.47
N ALA A 138 1.85 1.68 -15.18
CA ALA A 138 1.20 0.50 -14.61
C ALA A 138 2.19 -0.48 -13.94
N ALA A 139 3.36 -0.67 -14.54
CA ALA A 139 4.41 -1.54 -13.98
C ALA A 139 5.02 -0.95 -12.70
N GLU A 140 5.25 0.37 -12.66
CA GLU A 140 5.76 1.05 -11.47
C GLU A 140 4.75 1.01 -10.31
N ARG A 141 3.47 1.28 -10.58
CA ARG A 141 2.41 1.17 -9.57
C ARG A 141 2.31 -0.22 -8.99
N SER A 142 2.36 -1.24 -9.86
CA SER A 142 2.34 -2.64 -9.44
C SER A 142 3.55 -2.97 -8.54
N CYS A 143 4.74 -2.50 -8.92
CA CYS A 143 5.97 -2.68 -8.14
C CYS A 143 5.92 -1.95 -6.78
N GLN A 144 5.43 -0.71 -6.75
CA GLN A 144 5.24 0.07 -5.52
C GLN A 144 4.26 -0.63 -4.57
N ALA A 145 3.13 -1.12 -5.09
CA ALA A 145 2.14 -1.85 -4.31
C ALA A 145 2.68 -3.20 -3.80
N GLU A 146 3.42 -3.96 -4.62
CA GLU A 146 4.09 -5.20 -4.19
C GLU A 146 5.10 -4.91 -3.06
N LYS A 147 5.90 -3.84 -3.19
CA LYS A 147 6.85 -3.43 -2.14
C LYS A 147 6.13 -3.10 -0.84
N ALA A 148 5.11 -2.25 -0.89
CA ALA A 148 4.31 -1.87 0.27
C ALA A 148 3.62 -3.09 0.91
N TYR A 149 3.10 -4.02 0.10
CA TYR A 149 2.50 -5.26 0.59
C TYR A 149 3.52 -6.07 1.39
N ARG A 150 4.74 -6.25 0.86
CA ARG A 150 5.80 -7.00 1.52
C ARG A 150 6.22 -6.37 2.85
N GLU A 151 6.35 -5.05 2.90
CA GLU A 151 6.66 -4.33 4.13
C GLU A 151 5.58 -4.51 5.20
N LEU A 152 4.30 -4.46 4.82
CA LEU A 152 3.17 -4.71 5.71
C LEU A 152 3.08 -6.19 6.14
N ASP A 153 3.32 -7.14 5.22
CA ASP A 153 3.34 -8.58 5.52
C ASP A 153 4.39 -8.91 6.57
N VAL A 154 5.58 -8.29 6.50
CA VAL A 154 6.63 -8.43 7.52
C VAL A 154 6.17 -7.93 8.88
N ARG A 155 5.49 -6.79 8.95
CA ARG A 155 4.90 -6.28 10.21
C ARG A 155 3.87 -7.26 10.77
N PHE A 156 2.98 -7.77 9.93
CA PHE A 156 1.99 -8.79 10.31
C PHE A 156 2.59 -10.05 10.89
N VAL A 157 3.64 -10.58 10.26
CA VAL A 157 4.36 -11.77 10.75
C VAL A 157 4.89 -11.52 12.16
N ARG A 158 5.44 -10.32 12.43
CA ARG A 158 5.93 -9.96 13.78
C ARG A 158 4.79 -9.90 14.81
N MET A 159 3.65 -9.30 14.46
CA MET A 159 2.53 -9.11 15.39
C MET A 159 1.72 -10.39 15.65
N THR A 160 1.65 -11.30 14.68
CA THR A 160 0.76 -12.47 14.74
C THR A 160 1.49 -13.81 14.83
N GLY A 161 2.78 -13.86 14.48
CA GLY A 161 3.54 -15.10 14.36
C GLY A 161 3.14 -15.98 13.18
N ARG A 162 2.27 -15.49 12.27
CA ARG A 162 1.85 -16.23 11.08
C ARG A 162 3.00 -16.39 10.08
N ARG A 163 2.83 -17.29 9.10
CA ARG A 163 3.75 -17.40 7.97
C ARG A 163 3.61 -16.21 7.02
N PRO A 164 4.69 -15.73 6.39
CA PRO A 164 4.61 -14.69 5.36
C PRO A 164 3.81 -15.19 4.16
N TYR A 165 3.03 -14.29 3.54
CA TYR A 165 2.17 -14.61 2.39
C TYR A 165 2.67 -14.04 1.07
N ALA A 166 3.50 -12.99 1.12
CA ALA A 166 3.85 -12.23 -0.07
C ALA A 166 4.47 -13.10 -1.19
N ASP A 167 5.39 -14.00 -0.84
CA ASP A 167 6.07 -14.81 -1.85
C ASP A 167 5.13 -15.75 -2.61
N GLU A 168 4.23 -16.42 -1.89
CA GLU A 168 3.23 -17.30 -2.51
C GLU A 168 2.25 -16.49 -3.35
N PHE A 169 1.72 -15.39 -2.81
CA PHE A 169 0.76 -14.52 -3.47
C PHE A 169 1.29 -13.90 -4.77
N PHE A 170 2.49 -13.32 -4.76
CA PHE A 170 3.04 -12.70 -5.96
C PHE A 170 3.53 -13.75 -6.97
N SER A 171 3.90 -14.95 -6.51
CA SER A 171 4.21 -16.07 -7.40
C SER A 171 2.96 -16.57 -8.14
N SER A 172 1.81 -16.67 -7.46
CA SER A 172 0.55 -17.04 -8.12
C SER A 172 0.11 -15.97 -9.11
N LEU A 173 0.20 -14.70 -8.72
CA LEU A 173 -0.17 -13.57 -9.57
C LEU A 173 0.64 -13.54 -10.88
N ARG A 174 1.96 -13.74 -10.80
CA ARG A 174 2.84 -13.82 -12.00
C ARG A 174 2.46 -15.00 -12.91
N ARG A 175 2.10 -16.15 -12.34
CA ARG A 175 1.65 -17.31 -13.13
C ARG A 175 0.34 -17.04 -13.85
N GLU A 176 -0.59 -16.31 -13.22
CA GLU A 176 -1.87 -15.94 -13.83
C GLU A 176 -1.68 -14.97 -14.99
N THR A 177 -0.85 -13.94 -14.81
CA THR A 177 -0.54 -12.99 -15.88
C THR A 177 0.17 -13.66 -17.07
N GLU A 178 1.10 -14.58 -16.80
CA GLU A 178 1.75 -15.38 -17.86
C GLU A 178 0.77 -16.29 -18.62
N LYS A 179 -0.18 -16.90 -17.92
CA LYS A 179 -1.23 -17.73 -18.56
C LYS A 179 -2.12 -16.87 -19.45
N ALA A 180 -2.60 -15.73 -18.94
CA ALA A 180 -3.41 -14.80 -19.71
C ALA A 180 -2.65 -14.26 -20.95
N ALA A 181 -1.35 -13.99 -20.83
CA ALA A 181 -0.52 -13.56 -21.96
C ALA A 181 -0.33 -14.67 -23.02
N LYS A 182 -0.23 -15.94 -22.60
CA LYS A 182 -0.15 -17.09 -23.51
C LYS A 182 -1.47 -17.35 -24.24
N GLU A 183 -2.60 -17.17 -23.56
CA GLU A 183 -3.94 -17.32 -24.13
C GLU A 183 -4.27 -16.20 -25.13
N ASN A 184 -3.88 -14.96 -24.81
CA ASN A 184 -4.09 -13.79 -25.69
C ASN A 184 -3.07 -13.69 -26.85
N ARG A 185 -2.13 -14.63 -26.96
CA ARG A 185 -1.22 -14.68 -28.11
C ARG A 185 -2.03 -15.15 -29.34
N PRO A 186 -2.01 -14.42 -30.47
CA PRO A 186 -2.67 -14.89 -31.68
C PRO A 186 -2.09 -16.26 -32.03
N LYS A 187 -2.94 -17.30 -32.06
CA LYS A 187 -2.56 -18.64 -32.51
C LYS A 187 -1.89 -18.45 -33.86
N GLN A 188 -0.59 -18.78 -33.93
CA GLN A 188 0.15 -18.74 -35.18
C GLN A 188 -0.58 -19.69 -36.12
N VAL A 189 -1.36 -19.12 -37.04
CA VAL A 189 -2.07 -19.90 -38.05
C VAL A 189 -0.98 -20.67 -38.77
N HIS A 190 -0.98 -22.00 -38.62
CA HIS A 190 -0.12 -22.86 -39.41
C HIS A 190 -0.32 -22.43 -40.86
N ARG A 191 0.68 -21.77 -41.45
CA ARG A 191 0.70 -21.53 -42.90
C ARG A 191 0.67 -22.92 -43.51
N THR A 192 -0.49 -23.32 -44.00
CA THR A 192 -0.62 -24.47 -44.88
C THR A 192 0.25 -24.12 -46.08
N ILE A 193 1.47 -24.65 -46.11
CA ILE A 193 2.32 -24.61 -47.28
C ILE A 193 1.49 -25.32 -48.34
N LEU A 194 0.89 -24.56 -49.25
CA LEU A 194 0.30 -25.05 -50.48
C LEU A 194 1.42 -25.80 -51.21
N ARG A 195 1.49 -27.10 -50.97
CA ARG A 195 2.30 -28.02 -51.77
C ARG A 195 1.72 -27.95 -53.16
N ASN A 196 2.43 -27.31 -54.08
CA ASN A 196 2.19 -27.52 -55.50
C ASN A 196 2.19 -29.04 -55.75
N PRO A 197 1.20 -29.59 -56.47
CA PRO A 197 1.21 -31.00 -56.80
C PRO A 197 2.41 -31.30 -57.71
N PRO A 198 3.01 -32.50 -57.59
CA PRO A 198 4.20 -32.84 -58.36
C PRO A 198 3.85 -32.84 -59.86
N SER A 199 4.63 -32.10 -60.64
CA SER A 199 4.57 -32.14 -62.10
C SER A 199 4.82 -33.57 -62.57
N LYS A 200 3.77 -34.18 -63.11
CA LYS A 200 3.78 -35.54 -63.64
C LYS A 200 4.57 -35.55 -64.95
N GLY A 201 5.88 -35.70 -64.84
CA GLY A 201 6.72 -36.03 -66.00
C GLY A 201 6.62 -37.53 -66.32
N ARG A 202 6.15 -37.90 -67.51
CA ARG A 202 6.85 -38.84 -68.41
C ARG A 202 6.20 -38.98 -69.79
N LYS A 203 7.02 -38.63 -70.80
CA LYS A 203 7.31 -39.22 -72.13
C LYS A 203 6.34 -40.25 -72.72
N MET A 204 6.15 -40.19 -74.05
CA MET A 204 6.68 -41.11 -75.09
C MET A 204 6.27 -40.54 -76.47
N SER A 205 7.21 -40.10 -77.32
CA SER A 205 7.81 -40.86 -78.46
C SER A 205 6.81 -41.18 -79.58
N PHE A 206 6.92 -40.57 -80.76
CA PHE A 206 7.66 -41.03 -81.95
C PHE A 206 7.89 -39.85 -82.90
#